data_AF-A0A9P7GS71-F1
#
_entry.id   AF-A0A9P7GS71-F1
#
_cell.length_a   1.000
_cell.length_b   1.000
_cell.length_c   1.000
_cell.angle_alpha   90.00
_cell.angle_beta   90.00
_cell.angle_gamma   90.00
#
_symmetry.space_group_name_H-M   'P 1'
#
loop_
_entity.id
_entity.type
_entity.pdbx_description
1 polymer ?
#
loop_
_entity_poly.entity_id
_entity_poly.type
_entity_poly.pdbx_seq_one_letter_code
_entity_poly.pdbx_strand_id
1 'polypeptide(L)'
;MFSFTLAVKSEGYVRTRSTRVFLCAASPDESGREALDWSLEALVQDGDELIILRGVDEDVLERSTLTDKDHDVVRDEARDLMRKIQAKNVECDPDRKLSLILEYIPGRITDTLDRLIALYRPDSVVVGTRGKRSVLSGLALSVNMGTAIGSVSKYCLSHSPVPIIVVRPERKVRKAVEKRRADPKRGTHFES
;
A
#
# COMPACT_ATOMS: atom_id res chain seq x y z
N MET A 1 -4.43 17.22 16.28
CA MET A 1 -4.39 16.20 15.21
C MET A 1 -2.96 15.72 15.10
N PHE A 2 -2.68 14.45 15.42
CA PHE A 2 -1.34 13.87 15.31
C PHE A 2 -1.10 13.49 13.85
N SER A 3 0.02 13.88 13.26
CA SER A 3 0.51 13.34 12.00
C SER A 3 2.00 13.15 12.13
N PHE A 4 2.52 12.02 11.64
CA PHE A 4 3.94 11.73 11.74
C PHE A 4 4.50 11.37 10.37
N THR A 5 5.51 12.12 9.95
CA THR A 5 6.16 11.97 8.66
C THR A 5 7.62 11.64 8.88
N LEU A 6 8.11 10.59 8.22
CA LEU A 6 9.53 10.29 8.10
C LEU A 6 9.95 10.42 6.64
N ALA A 7 10.98 11.19 6.38
CA ALA A 7 11.57 11.31 5.04
C ALA A 7 13.03 10.88 5.09
N VAL A 8 13.41 9.97 4.19
CA VAL A 8 14.78 9.51 4.01
C VAL A 8 15.10 9.52 2.52
N LYS A 9 16.31 9.93 2.18
CA LYS A 9 16.81 9.91 0.80
C LYS A 9 18.06 9.04 0.78
N SER A 10 18.18 8.20 -0.24
CA SER A 10 19.43 7.51 -0.53
C SER A 10 20.56 8.52 -0.73
N GLU A 11 21.78 8.12 -0.39
CA GLU A 11 22.94 8.96 -0.61
C GLU A 11 23.11 9.30 -2.10
N GLY A 12 23.30 10.59 -2.39
CA GLY A 12 23.42 11.09 -3.75
C GLY A 12 22.10 11.12 -4.55
N TYR A 13 20.94 10.90 -3.93
CA TYR A 13 19.65 11.13 -4.59
C TYR A 13 19.49 12.62 -4.95
N VAL A 14 19.14 12.88 -6.21
CA VAL A 14 18.84 14.22 -6.71
C VAL A 14 17.49 14.19 -7.41
N ARG A 15 16.56 15.02 -6.94
CA ARG A 15 15.27 15.18 -7.61
C ARG A 15 15.47 15.90 -8.94
N THR A 16 14.92 15.34 -10.00
CA THR A 16 14.97 15.93 -11.35
C THR A 16 13.56 16.16 -11.88
N ARG A 17 13.45 16.73 -13.10
CA ARG A 17 12.16 16.86 -13.80
C ARG A 17 11.57 15.52 -14.24
N SER A 18 12.38 14.47 -14.29
CA SER A 18 11.96 13.12 -14.66
C SER A 18 11.71 12.21 -13.45
N THR A 19 11.91 12.70 -12.22
CA THR A 19 11.56 11.95 -11.00
C THR A 19 10.06 11.66 -11.02
N ARG A 20 9.71 10.38 -11.06
CA ARG A 20 8.33 9.93 -10.89
C ARG A 20 8.02 9.82 -9.41
N VAL A 21 6.77 10.07 -9.07
CA VAL A 21 6.25 10.05 -7.71
C VAL A 21 5.17 8.99 -7.62
N PHE A 22 5.36 8.01 -6.72
CA PHE A 22 4.36 6.98 -6.48
C PHE A 22 3.82 7.10 -5.07
N LEU A 23 2.51 6.94 -4.91
CA LEU A 23 1.85 6.87 -3.61
C LEU A 23 1.39 5.45 -3.33
N CYS A 24 1.95 4.78 -2.33
CA CYS A 24 1.56 3.43 -1.94
C CYS A 24 0.74 3.45 -0.65
N ALA A 25 -0.51 2.99 -0.72
CA ALA A 25 -1.34 2.75 0.46
C ALA A 25 -0.96 1.41 1.11
N ALA A 26 0.02 1.45 2.02
CA ALA A 26 0.58 0.28 2.68
C ALA A 26 -0.14 0.00 4.00
N SER A 27 -1.31 -0.62 3.95
CA SER A 27 -2.02 -1.06 5.16
C SER A 27 -1.26 -2.16 5.92
N PRO A 28 -1.51 -2.33 7.25
CA PRO A 28 -0.81 -3.32 8.07
C PRO A 28 -1.12 -4.78 7.75
N ASP A 29 -2.16 -5.06 6.96
CA ASP A 29 -2.52 -6.41 6.55
C ASP A 29 -1.66 -6.94 5.38
N GLU A 30 -1.80 -8.25 5.10
CA GLU A 30 -1.11 -8.98 4.01
C GLU A 30 -1.12 -8.18 2.70
N SER A 31 -2.26 -7.61 2.31
CA SER A 31 -2.41 -6.99 1.00
C SER A 31 -1.74 -5.63 0.90
N GLY A 32 -1.67 -4.87 2.00
CA GLY A 32 -0.93 -3.61 2.05
C GLY A 32 0.58 -3.82 2.09
N ARG A 33 1.04 -4.85 2.81
CA ARG A 33 2.47 -5.24 2.86
C ARG A 33 2.96 -5.68 1.49
N GLU A 34 2.24 -6.58 0.83
CA GLU A 34 2.61 -7.04 -0.51
C GLU A 34 2.53 -5.93 -1.56
N ALA A 35 1.61 -4.96 -1.43
CA ALA A 35 1.58 -3.80 -2.31
C ALA A 35 2.85 -2.95 -2.17
N LEU A 36 3.32 -2.75 -0.94
CA LEU A 36 4.58 -2.05 -0.68
C LEU A 36 5.79 -2.84 -1.19
N ASP A 37 5.83 -4.15 -0.91
CA ASP A 37 6.88 -5.05 -1.37
C ASP A 37 6.99 -5.04 -2.90
N TRP A 38 5.86 -5.22 -3.59
CA TRP A 38 5.79 -5.15 -5.04
C TRP A 38 6.21 -3.77 -5.58
N SER A 39 5.85 -2.69 -4.88
CA SER A 39 6.27 -1.34 -5.27
C SER A 39 7.80 -1.20 -5.26
N LEU A 40 8.46 -1.75 -4.25
CA LEU A 40 9.92 -1.73 -4.13
C LEU A 40 10.61 -2.69 -5.12
N GLU A 41 10.03 -3.84 -5.37
CA GLU A 41 10.63 -4.90 -6.20
C GLU A 41 10.44 -4.66 -7.69
N ALA A 42 9.27 -4.17 -8.12
CA ALA A 42 8.86 -4.18 -9.52
C ALA A 42 8.50 -2.80 -10.10
N LEU A 43 8.13 -1.82 -9.27
CA LEU A 43 7.64 -0.53 -9.76
C LEU A 43 8.72 0.55 -9.78
N VAL A 44 9.31 0.84 -8.62
CA VAL A 44 10.21 1.99 -8.47
C VAL A 44 11.57 1.73 -9.12
N GLN A 45 12.16 2.75 -9.70
CA GLN A 45 13.47 2.75 -10.34
C GLN A 45 14.36 3.85 -9.77
N ASP A 46 15.62 3.91 -10.20
CA ASP A 46 16.55 4.94 -9.76
C ASP A 46 16.03 6.36 -10.02
N GLY A 47 16.16 7.23 -9.01
CA GLY A 47 15.72 8.62 -9.07
C GLY A 47 14.22 8.84 -8.83
N ASP A 48 13.45 7.79 -8.53
CA ASP A 48 12.04 7.89 -8.16
C ASP A 48 11.83 8.31 -6.70
N GLU A 49 10.64 8.80 -6.42
CA GLU A 49 10.16 9.11 -5.08
C GLU A 49 8.93 8.24 -4.73
N LEU A 50 8.99 7.56 -3.59
CA LEU A 50 7.93 6.69 -3.10
C LEU A 50 7.38 7.25 -1.78
N ILE A 51 6.09 7.58 -1.79
CA ILE A 51 5.33 8.05 -0.63
C ILE A 51 4.55 6.83 -0.13
N ILE A 52 4.81 6.42 1.09
CA ILE A 52 4.16 5.30 1.75
C ILE A 52 3.14 5.88 2.73
N LEU A 53 1.86 5.69 2.45
CA LEU A 53 0.78 6.01 3.38
C LEU A 53 0.50 4.82 4.29
N ARG A 54 0.62 5.04 5.60
CA ARG A 54 0.15 4.14 6.64
C ARG A 54 -1.07 4.76 7.33
N GLY A 55 -2.24 4.17 7.08
CA GLY A 55 -3.45 4.53 7.81
C GLY A 55 -3.35 4.08 9.27
N VAL A 56 -3.56 5.00 10.20
CA VAL A 56 -3.78 4.69 11.62
C VAL A 56 -5.27 4.81 11.87
N ASP A 57 -5.87 3.74 12.42
CA ASP A 57 -7.29 3.76 12.73
C ASP A 57 -7.57 4.81 13.81
N GLU A 58 -8.58 5.64 13.58
CA GLU A 58 -8.98 6.71 14.49
C GLU A 58 -9.41 6.11 15.84
N ASP A 59 -10.02 4.91 15.83
CA ASP A 59 -10.40 4.17 17.03
C ASP A 59 -9.21 3.75 17.90
N VAL A 60 -8.00 3.62 17.33
CA VAL A 60 -6.77 3.35 18.08
C VAL A 60 -6.29 4.61 18.80
N LEU A 61 -6.55 5.78 18.20
CA LEU A 61 -6.16 7.08 18.73
C LEU A 61 -7.23 7.73 19.63
N GLU A 62 -8.50 7.40 19.44
CA GLU A 62 -9.60 7.86 20.30
C GLU A 62 -9.70 7.02 21.58
N ARG A 63 -9.40 5.71 21.52
CA ARG A 63 -9.24 4.88 22.73
C ARG A 63 -8.00 5.26 23.54
N SER A 64 -7.00 5.88 22.92
CA SER A 64 -5.91 6.56 23.63
C SER A 64 -6.38 7.97 24.02
N THR A 65 -7.07 8.09 25.15
CA THR A 65 -7.08 9.35 25.88
C THR A 65 -5.64 9.66 26.32
N LEU A 66 -4.88 10.34 25.46
CA LEU A 66 -3.75 11.21 25.77
C LEU A 66 -2.65 10.60 26.68
N THR A 67 -1.80 9.72 26.14
CA THR A 67 -0.45 9.57 26.72
C THR A 67 0.63 9.70 25.65
N ASP A 68 1.69 10.44 25.95
CA ASP A 68 2.88 10.59 25.07
C ASP A 68 3.45 9.22 24.64
N LYS A 69 3.22 8.19 25.46
CA LYS A 69 3.63 6.80 25.22
C LYS A 69 3.03 6.22 23.94
N ASP A 70 1.76 6.49 23.63
CA ASP A 70 1.11 5.94 22.43
C ASP A 70 1.67 6.58 21.16
N HIS A 71 2.02 7.87 21.22
CA HIS A 71 2.70 8.56 20.13
C HIS A 71 4.12 8.04 19.91
N ASP A 72 4.84 7.71 20.98
CA ASP A 72 6.19 7.15 20.86
C ASP A 72 6.17 5.73 20.27
N VAL A 73 5.19 4.90 20.61
CA VAL A 73 5.00 3.60 19.96
C VAL A 73 4.77 3.75 18.45
N VAL A 74 3.90 4.66 18.02
CA VAL A 74 3.65 4.90 16.59
C VAL A 74 4.91 5.42 15.88
N ARG A 75 5.69 6.28 16.54
CA ARG A 75 6.97 6.78 16.00
C ARG A 75 7.99 5.66 15.85
N ASP A 76 8.08 4.77 16.82
CA ASP A 76 9.01 3.64 16.80
C ASP A 76 8.61 2.61 15.74
N GLU A 77 7.31 2.30 15.61
CA GLU A 77 6.80 1.47 14.51
C GLU A 77 7.10 2.09 13.14
N ALA A 78 6.93 3.40 13.00
CA ALA A 78 7.24 4.11 11.77
C ALA A 78 8.74 4.07 11.45
N ARG A 79 9.61 4.24 12.45
CA ARG A 79 11.07 4.12 12.28
C ARG A 79 11.46 2.70 11.88
N ASP A 80 10.88 1.68 12.51
CA ASP A 80 11.13 0.28 12.17
C ASP A 80 10.66 -0.06 10.76
N LEU A 81 9.49 0.42 10.36
CA LEU A 81 9.01 0.25 9.00
C LEU A 81 9.93 0.96 7.99
N MET A 82 10.34 2.19 8.28
CA MET A 82 11.28 2.93 7.42
C MET A 82 12.63 2.20 7.29
N ARG A 83 13.15 1.59 8.37
CA ARG A 83 14.36 0.76 8.30
C ARG A 83 14.16 -0.47 7.41
N LYS A 84 13.02 -1.15 7.53
CA LYS A 84 12.69 -2.33 6.68
C LYS A 84 12.58 -1.94 5.21
N ILE A 85 11.95 -0.81 4.90
CA ILE A 85 11.84 -0.30 3.52
C ILE A 85 13.21 0.01 2.94
N GLN A 86 14.10 0.67 3.71
CA GLN A 86 15.46 0.95 3.27
C GLN A 86 16.27 -0.33 3.03
N ALA A 87 16.21 -1.28 3.97
CA ALA A 87 16.90 -2.57 3.84
C ALA A 87 16.42 -3.31 2.59
N LYS A 88 15.11 -3.35 2.36
CA LYS A 88 14.52 -3.96 1.17
C LYS A 88 14.90 -3.23 -0.13
N ASN A 89 14.96 -1.90 -0.11
CA ASN A 89 15.43 -1.16 -1.28
C ASN A 89 16.84 -1.58 -1.69
N VAL A 90 17.75 -1.67 -0.72
CA VAL A 90 19.15 -2.10 -0.93
C VAL A 90 19.22 -3.56 -1.37
N GLU A 91 18.38 -4.44 -0.81
CA GLU A 91 18.29 -5.84 -1.22
C GLU A 91 17.84 -5.99 -2.69
N CYS A 92 16.86 -5.19 -3.12
CA CYS A 92 16.38 -5.22 -4.50
C CYS A 92 17.41 -4.67 -5.50
N ASP A 93 18.01 -3.52 -5.18
CA ASP A 93 19.02 -2.87 -6.02
C ASP A 93 19.91 -1.96 -5.15
N PRO A 94 21.17 -2.35 -4.88
CA PRO A 94 22.08 -1.58 -4.04
C PRO A 94 22.45 -0.21 -4.59
N ASP A 95 22.39 -0.03 -5.91
CA ASP A 95 22.80 1.21 -6.58
C ASP A 95 21.62 2.19 -6.75
N ARG A 96 20.38 1.70 -6.57
CA ARG A 96 19.16 2.49 -6.73
C ARG A 96 18.97 3.53 -5.62
N LYS A 97 18.90 4.79 -6.04
CA LYS A 97 18.70 5.95 -5.18
C LYS A 97 17.24 6.39 -5.19
N LEU A 98 16.59 6.32 -4.04
CA LEU A 98 15.19 6.70 -3.88
C LEU A 98 15.04 7.84 -2.87
N SER A 99 13.96 8.60 -3.03
CA SER A 99 13.38 9.42 -1.96
C SER A 99 12.21 8.65 -1.36
N LEU A 100 12.28 8.34 -0.07
CA LEU A 100 11.28 7.56 0.66
C LEU A 100 10.60 8.47 1.68
N ILE A 101 9.29 8.63 1.57
CA ILE A 101 8.49 9.42 2.50
C ILE A 101 7.44 8.50 3.11
N LEU A 102 7.37 8.43 4.43
CA LEU A 102 6.42 7.60 5.17
C LEU A 102 5.47 8.50 5.95
N GLU A 103 4.19 8.44 5.60
CA GLU A 103 3.11 9.25 6.18
C GLU A 103 2.23 8.40 7.09
N TYR A 104 2.23 8.71 8.39
CA TYR A 104 1.30 8.18 9.37
C TYR A 104 0.26 9.25 9.68
N ILE A 105 -0.93 9.10 9.10
CA ILE A 105 -2.01 10.06 9.23
C ILE A 105 -3.24 9.33 9.78
N PRO A 106 -3.81 9.80 10.90
CA PRO A 106 -5.00 9.23 11.46
C PRO A 106 -6.26 9.74 10.77
N GLY A 107 -7.31 8.94 10.86
CA GLY A 107 -8.62 9.25 10.32
C GLY A 107 -8.97 8.40 9.11
N ARG A 108 -10.01 8.84 8.39
CA ARG A 108 -10.54 8.10 7.25
C ARG A 108 -9.52 8.03 6.11
N ILE A 109 -9.10 6.81 5.80
CA ILE A 109 -8.08 6.53 4.79
C ILE A 109 -8.41 7.12 3.41
N THR A 110 -9.68 7.20 3.04
CA THR A 110 -10.12 7.78 1.76
C THR A 110 -9.81 9.27 1.68
N ASP A 111 -10.13 10.02 2.73
CA ASP A 111 -9.93 11.47 2.80
C ASP A 111 -8.42 11.78 2.86
N THR A 112 -7.69 10.99 3.64
CA THR A 112 -6.23 11.07 3.73
C THR A 112 -5.59 10.80 2.37
N LEU A 113 -6.08 9.80 1.63
CA LEU A 113 -5.55 9.49 0.31
C LEU A 113 -5.79 10.65 -0.68
N ASP A 114 -7.00 11.22 -0.71
CA ASP A 114 -7.30 12.36 -1.59
C ASP A 114 -6.43 13.58 -1.25
N ARG A 115 -6.22 13.85 0.05
CA ARG A 115 -5.31 14.89 0.51
C ARG A 115 -3.88 14.65 0.04
N LEU A 116 -3.38 13.42 0.16
CA LEU A 116 -2.02 13.09 -0.25
C LEU A 116 -1.86 13.10 -1.77
N ILE A 117 -2.88 12.70 -2.53
CA ILE A 117 -2.90 12.83 -3.99
C ILE A 117 -2.82 14.32 -4.38
N ALA A 118 -3.59 15.19 -3.72
CA ALA A 118 -3.55 16.62 -3.99
C ALA A 118 -2.19 17.26 -3.61
N LEU A 119 -1.58 16.81 -2.51
CA LEU A 119 -0.32 17.33 -1.98
C LEU A 119 0.89 16.89 -2.81
N TYR A 120 1.04 15.59 -3.03
CA TYR A 120 2.22 15.00 -3.69
C TYR A 120 2.08 14.90 -5.20
N ARG A 121 0.86 14.98 -5.74
CA ARG A 121 0.56 14.79 -7.18
C ARG A 121 1.28 13.57 -7.76
N PRO A 122 1.05 12.36 -7.20
CA PRO A 122 1.72 11.16 -7.66
C PRO A 122 1.32 10.82 -9.11
N ASP A 123 2.25 10.27 -9.88
CA ASP A 123 2.02 9.75 -11.22
C ASP A 123 1.10 8.52 -11.19
N SER A 124 1.13 7.76 -10.10
CA SER A 124 0.21 6.64 -9.87
C SER A 124 0.10 6.30 -8.38
N VAL A 125 -1.04 5.72 -8.00
CA VAL A 125 -1.30 5.25 -6.64
C VAL A 125 -1.36 3.72 -6.62
N VAL A 126 -0.59 3.10 -5.74
CA VAL A 126 -0.56 1.65 -5.53
C VAL A 126 -1.42 1.26 -4.33
N VAL A 127 -2.31 0.28 -4.52
CA VAL A 127 -3.21 -0.24 -3.48
C VAL A 127 -3.22 -1.77 -3.49
N GLY A 128 -3.27 -2.38 -2.32
CA GLY A 128 -3.48 -3.83 -2.18
C GLY A 128 -4.92 -4.26 -2.49
N THR A 129 -5.11 -5.53 -2.87
CA THR A 129 -6.46 -6.14 -2.97
C THR A 129 -6.98 -6.58 -1.61
N ARG A 130 -8.09 -6.01 -1.11
CA ARG A 130 -8.84 -6.40 0.12
C ARG A 130 -8.10 -7.32 1.12
N GLY A 131 -7.66 -6.74 2.24
CA GLY A 131 -7.35 -7.49 3.47
C GLY A 131 -8.58 -8.23 3.98
N LYS A 132 -8.40 -9.45 4.51
CA LYS A 132 -9.50 -10.16 5.20
C LYS A 132 -9.92 -9.32 6.39
N ARG A 133 -11.20 -8.90 6.47
CA ARG A 133 -11.81 -8.70 7.79
C ARG A 133 -11.88 -10.08 8.45
N SER A 134 -11.54 -10.14 9.73
CA SER A 134 -11.66 -11.31 10.59
C SER A 134 -13.01 -12.03 10.37
N VAL A 135 -12.97 -13.35 10.47
CA VAL A 135 -14.05 -14.32 10.20
C VAL A 135 -15.33 -14.09 11.04
N LEU A 136 -15.34 -13.14 11.97
CA LEU A 136 -16.51 -12.79 12.78
C LEU A 136 -17.67 -12.10 12.03
N SER A 137 -17.50 -11.67 10.78
CA SER A 137 -18.60 -11.09 9.96
C SER A 137 -19.17 -12.11 8.96
N GLY A 138 -19.38 -13.34 9.42
CA GLY A 138 -19.77 -14.50 8.60
C GLY A 138 -21.21 -14.50 8.06
N LEU A 139 -22.04 -13.48 8.35
CA LEU A 139 -23.47 -13.51 8.01
C LEU A 139 -23.88 -12.72 6.76
N ALA A 140 -22.94 -12.06 6.06
CA ALA A 140 -23.25 -11.20 4.89
C ALA A 140 -22.69 -11.74 3.55
N LEU A 141 -22.56 -13.07 3.40
CA LEU A 141 -21.77 -13.68 2.33
C LEU A 141 -22.54 -14.13 1.08
N SER A 142 -23.76 -13.64 0.80
CA SER A 142 -24.58 -14.20 -0.30
C SER A 142 -24.79 -13.36 -1.56
N VAL A 143 -24.17 -12.17 -1.75
CA VAL A 143 -24.60 -11.30 -2.88
C VAL A 143 -23.56 -10.75 -3.85
N ASN A 144 -22.26 -11.10 -3.82
CA ASN A 144 -21.39 -10.74 -4.95
C ASN A 144 -20.12 -11.58 -5.11
N MET A 145 -20.20 -12.59 -5.96
CA MET A 145 -19.08 -13.44 -6.42
C MET A 145 -18.33 -12.83 -7.62
N GLY A 146 -18.18 -11.50 -7.67
CA GLY A 146 -17.44 -10.78 -8.70
C GLY A 146 -16.40 -9.85 -8.08
N THR A 147 -15.12 -10.05 -8.41
CA THR A 147 -13.98 -9.15 -8.11
C THR A 147 -13.93 -8.58 -6.69
N ALA A 148 -13.23 -9.26 -5.77
CA ALA A 148 -13.04 -8.81 -4.38
C ALA A 148 -12.06 -7.62 -4.26
N ILE A 149 -12.43 -6.49 -4.84
CA ILE A 149 -11.78 -5.18 -4.68
C ILE A 149 -12.06 -4.72 -3.23
N GLY A 150 -11.04 -4.24 -2.52
CA GLY A 150 -11.18 -3.74 -1.14
C GLY A 150 -12.00 -2.45 -1.07
N SER A 151 -12.44 -2.02 0.12
CA SER A 151 -13.14 -0.73 0.25
C SER A 151 -12.26 0.44 -0.23
N VAL A 152 -10.97 0.43 0.11
CA VAL A 152 -9.98 1.42 -0.36
C VAL A 152 -9.76 1.29 -1.87
N SER A 153 -9.43 0.10 -2.37
CA SER A 153 -9.18 -0.09 -3.80
C SER A 153 -10.41 0.28 -4.66
N LYS A 154 -11.63 0.01 -4.17
CA LYS A 154 -12.89 0.37 -4.86
C LYS A 154 -13.08 1.89 -4.86
N TYR A 155 -12.80 2.54 -3.74
CA TYR A 155 -12.84 3.99 -3.63
C TYR A 155 -11.89 4.63 -4.65
N CYS A 156 -10.62 4.21 -4.64
CA CYS A 156 -9.59 4.72 -5.55
C CYS A 156 -9.99 4.54 -7.01
N LEU A 157 -10.47 3.36 -7.40
CA LEU A 157 -10.88 3.09 -8.79
C LEU A 157 -12.06 3.95 -9.26
N SER A 158 -12.89 4.44 -8.33
CA SER A 158 -14.10 5.20 -8.69
C SER A 158 -13.90 6.71 -8.62
N HIS A 159 -12.99 7.20 -7.78
CA HIS A 159 -12.85 8.63 -7.47
C HIS A 159 -11.47 9.20 -7.71
N SER A 160 -10.44 8.35 -7.91
CA SER A 160 -9.08 8.87 -7.97
C SER A 160 -8.85 9.68 -9.25
N PRO A 161 -8.24 10.88 -9.14
CA PRO A 161 -7.87 11.69 -10.30
C PRO A 161 -6.57 11.22 -10.96
N VAL A 162 -5.90 10.21 -10.40
CA VAL A 162 -4.63 9.66 -10.90
C VAL A 162 -4.76 8.16 -11.17
N PRO A 163 -3.90 7.58 -12.04
CA PRO A 163 -3.92 6.15 -12.31
C PRO A 163 -3.75 5.30 -11.04
N ILE A 164 -4.51 4.20 -10.96
CA ILE A 164 -4.48 3.27 -9.82
C ILE A 164 -3.89 1.93 -10.24
N ILE A 165 -2.88 1.46 -9.50
CA ILE A 165 -2.28 0.14 -9.65
C ILE A 165 -2.77 -0.74 -8.50
N VAL A 166 -3.44 -1.84 -8.83
CA VAL A 166 -3.98 -2.76 -7.84
C VAL A 166 -3.10 -4.01 -7.74
N VAL A 167 -2.40 -4.16 -6.61
CA VAL A 167 -1.50 -5.29 -6.36
C VAL A 167 -2.26 -6.44 -5.72
N ARG A 168 -2.18 -7.61 -6.35
CA ARG A 168 -2.83 -8.82 -5.88
C ARG A 168 -1.80 -9.78 -5.27
N PRO A 169 -2.04 -10.29 -4.05
CA PRO A 169 -1.22 -11.32 -3.43
C PRO A 169 -0.94 -12.52 -4.33
N GLU A 170 0.32 -12.95 -4.39
CA GLU A 170 0.72 -14.12 -5.17
C GLU A 170 -0.07 -15.36 -4.78
N ARG A 171 -0.30 -15.57 -3.48
CA ARG A 171 -1.14 -16.67 -2.97
C ARG A 171 -2.56 -16.62 -3.55
N LYS A 172 -3.14 -15.42 -3.68
CA LYS A 172 -4.47 -15.23 -4.30
C LYS A 172 -4.41 -15.40 -5.83
N VAL A 173 -3.28 -15.13 -6.47
CA VAL A 173 -3.04 -15.40 -7.89
C VAL A 173 -2.96 -16.90 -8.11
N ARG A 174 -2.07 -17.61 -7.40
CA ARG A 174 -1.89 -19.08 -7.49
C ARG A 174 -3.21 -19.82 -7.27
N LYS A 175 -3.96 -19.51 -6.21
CA LYS A 175 -5.28 -20.11 -5.96
C LYS A 175 -6.28 -19.87 -7.10
N ALA A 176 -6.23 -18.70 -7.73
CA ALA A 176 -7.12 -18.40 -8.85
C ALA A 176 -6.69 -19.15 -10.13
N VAL A 177 -5.38 -19.32 -10.34
CA VAL A 177 -4.83 -20.12 -11.44
C VAL A 177 -5.18 -21.60 -11.24
N GLU A 178 -4.97 -22.16 -10.04
CA GLU A 178 -5.37 -23.52 -9.69
C GLU A 178 -6.87 -23.75 -9.89
N LYS A 179 -7.72 -22.84 -9.39
CA LYS A 179 -9.17 -22.92 -9.59
C LYS A 179 -9.55 -22.86 -11.08
N ARG A 180 -8.84 -22.06 -11.88
CA ARG A 180 -9.06 -21.98 -13.34
C ARG A 180 -8.63 -23.26 -14.04
N ARG A 181 -7.50 -23.85 -13.66
CA ARG A 181 -7.02 -25.14 -14.21
C ARG A 181 -7.97 -26.29 -13.88
N ALA A 182 -8.61 -26.25 -12.71
CA ALA A 182 -9.56 -27.27 -12.28
C ALA A 182 -11.00 -27.09 -12.84
N ASP A 183 -11.28 -26.02 -13.61
CA ASP A 183 -12.60 -25.74 -14.15
C ASP A 183 -12.78 -26.37 -15.55
N PRO A 184 -13.54 -27.46 -15.70
CA PRO A 184 -13.69 -28.17 -16.98
C PRO A 184 -14.42 -27.36 -18.05
N LYS A 185 -15.03 -26.20 -17.71
CA LYS A 185 -15.69 -25.30 -18.66
C LYS A 185 -14.74 -24.24 -19.23
N ARG A 186 -13.52 -24.09 -18.71
CA ARG A 186 -12.52 -23.14 -19.21
C ARG A 186 -11.49 -23.91 -20.04
N GLY A 187 -11.47 -23.66 -21.35
CA GLY A 187 -10.58 -24.35 -22.30
C GLY A 187 -9.08 -24.22 -21.96
N THR A 188 -8.29 -25.21 -22.37
CA THR A 188 -6.85 -25.41 -22.11
C THR A 188 -5.92 -24.40 -22.82
N HIS A 189 -6.40 -23.19 -23.13
CA HIS A 189 -5.69 -22.18 -23.93
C HIS A 189 -4.38 -21.63 -23.32
N PHE A 190 -3.92 -22.18 -22.20
CA PHE A 190 -2.68 -21.77 -21.52
C PHE A 190 -1.62 -22.88 -21.50
N GLU A 191 -1.82 -23.99 -22.22
CA GLU A 191 -0.84 -25.10 -22.35
C GLU A 191 0.01 -25.02 -23.63
N SER A 192 0.13 -23.84 -24.25
CA SER A 192 0.99 -23.59 -25.42
C SER A 192 2.29 -22.89 -25.02
#